data_AF-A0A845RDA4-F1
#
_entry.id   AF-A0A845RDA4-F1
#
_cell.length_a   1.000
_cell.length_b   1.000
_cell.length_c   1.000
_cell.angle_alpha   90.00
_cell.angle_beta   90.00
_cell.angle_gamma   90.00
#
_symmetry.space_group_name_H-M   'P 1'
#
loop_
_entity.id
_entity.type
_entity.pdbx_description
1 polymer ?
#
loop_
_entity_poly.entity_id
_entity_poly.type
_entity_poly.pdbx_seq_one_letter_code
_entity_poly.pdbx_strand_id
1 'polypeptide(L)'
;MKKKRFHYIIRGSRWLPENFRVSKGLTEHSMKNVPLTLEERREVGNLCLTKGFEAAVGYIKHVERARERQSRKIITYAFLSKEVPGRFVYCPQLYCRADDAIDKRLRIFKTIRSVLEETNGRVVISTECELDGEYRPTNVKENTITADFSRPIRVPMGEQIIRDGPEPPYRPYKKAPKKARPHKHRDMAPIR
;
A
#
# COMPACT_ATOMS: atom_id res chain seq x y z
N MET A 1 12.88 2.51 -24.59
CA MET A 1 11.97 1.48 -24.05
C MET A 1 10.52 1.98 -24.09
N LYS A 2 9.62 1.34 -24.85
CA LYS A 2 8.19 1.71 -24.85
C LYS A 2 7.62 1.43 -23.45
N LYS A 3 7.12 2.47 -22.76
CA LYS A 3 6.45 2.29 -21.45
C LYS A 3 5.28 1.32 -21.63
N LYS A 4 5.27 0.21 -20.89
CA LYS A 4 4.15 -0.74 -20.87
C LYS A 4 2.88 0.03 -20.48
N ARG A 5 1.91 0.10 -21.39
CA ARG A 5 0.65 0.80 -21.14
C ARG A 5 -0.29 -0.13 -20.40
N PHE A 6 -0.75 0.30 -19.23
CA PHE A 6 -1.84 -0.37 -18.52
C PHE A 6 -3.16 -0.08 -19.22
N HIS A 7 -3.94 -1.13 -19.40
CA HIS A 7 -5.33 -1.08 -19.85
C HIS A 7 -6.24 -1.01 -18.63
N TYR A 8 -7.31 -0.24 -18.75
CA TYR A 8 -8.33 -0.09 -17.71
C TYR A 8 -9.67 -0.52 -18.31
N ILE A 9 -10.48 -1.20 -17.52
CA ILE A 9 -11.85 -1.54 -17.87
C ILE A 9 -12.74 -1.00 -16.75
N ILE A 10 -13.77 -0.25 -17.12
CA ILE A 10 -14.75 0.30 -16.19
C ILE A 10 -16.10 -0.33 -16.55
N ARG A 11 -16.73 -1.00 -15.59
CA ARG A 11 -18.05 -1.62 -15.75
C ARG A 11 -18.97 -1.12 -14.65
N GLY A 12 -20.18 -0.75 -14.99
CA GLY A 12 -21.17 -0.26 -14.04
C GLY A 12 -22.49 0.02 -14.74
N SER A 13 -23.52 0.32 -13.96
CA SER A 13 -24.83 0.69 -14.49
C SER A 13 -25.09 2.17 -14.24
N ARG A 14 -25.72 2.83 -15.22
CA ARG A 14 -26.05 4.27 -15.14
C ARG A 14 -26.89 4.62 -13.90
N TRP A 15 -27.75 3.70 -13.49
CA TRP A 15 -28.73 3.90 -12.42
C TRP A 15 -28.17 3.58 -11.02
N LEU A 16 -27.00 2.92 -10.93
CA LEU A 16 -26.33 2.61 -9.67
C LEU A 16 -24.84 2.98 -9.75
N PRO A 17 -24.49 4.27 -9.57
CA PRO A 17 -23.11 4.77 -9.67
C PRO A 17 -22.14 4.08 -8.69
N GLU A 18 -22.62 3.56 -7.57
CA GLU A 18 -21.83 2.85 -6.56
C GLU A 18 -21.35 1.46 -7.02
N ASN A 19 -22.02 0.88 -8.03
CA ASN A 19 -21.68 -0.41 -8.61
C ASN A 19 -20.59 -0.35 -9.67
N PHE A 20 -20.03 0.83 -9.94
CA PHE A 20 -18.91 0.95 -10.87
C PHE A 20 -17.69 0.22 -10.34
N ARG A 21 -17.24 -0.79 -11.09
CA ARG A 21 -16.04 -1.57 -10.83
C ARG A 21 -14.99 -1.23 -11.87
N VAL A 22 -13.75 -1.20 -11.41
CA VAL A 22 -12.59 -0.88 -12.23
C VAL A 22 -11.63 -2.04 -12.16
N SER A 23 -11.17 -2.48 -13.33
CA SER A 23 -10.11 -3.47 -13.45
C SER A 23 -8.95 -2.89 -14.24
N LYS A 24 -7.73 -3.24 -13.87
CA LYS A 24 -6.48 -2.76 -14.47
C LYS A 24 -5.54 -3.92 -14.74
N GLY A 25 -4.91 -3.95 -15.90
CA GLY A 25 -4.02 -5.02 -16.33
C GLY A 25 -3.07 -4.59 -17.44
N LEU A 26 -2.01 -5.37 -17.68
CA LEU A 26 -1.15 -5.19 -18.85
C LEU A 26 -1.81 -5.76 -20.10
N THR A 27 -2.51 -6.88 -19.92
CA THR A 27 -3.31 -7.61 -20.90
C THR A 27 -4.71 -7.84 -20.35
N GLU A 28 -5.68 -8.15 -21.21
CA GLU A 28 -7.07 -8.41 -20.79
C GLU A 28 -7.18 -9.60 -19.82
N HIS A 29 -6.32 -10.60 -19.97
CA HIS A 29 -6.27 -11.78 -19.09
C HIS A 29 -5.54 -11.54 -17.75
N SER A 30 -4.84 -10.41 -17.59
CA SER A 30 -4.13 -10.06 -16.34
C SER A 30 -4.82 -8.94 -15.54
N MET A 31 -6.11 -8.71 -15.81
CA MET A 31 -6.90 -7.66 -15.19
C MET A 31 -7.15 -7.98 -13.71
N LYS A 32 -6.71 -7.09 -12.83
CA LYS A 32 -7.01 -7.13 -11.39
C LYS A 32 -7.97 -6.00 -11.04
N ASN A 33 -8.88 -6.27 -10.09
CA ASN A 33 -9.76 -5.23 -9.59
C ASN A 33 -8.98 -4.17 -8.82
N VAL A 34 -9.23 -2.90 -9.14
CA VAL A 34 -8.71 -1.77 -8.39
C VAL A 34 -9.60 -1.61 -7.14
N PRO A 35 -9.04 -1.68 -5.92
CA PRO A 35 -9.84 -1.65 -4.69
C PRO A 35 -10.33 -0.23 -4.42
N LEU A 36 -11.48 0.16 -4.97
CA LEU A 36 -12.10 1.46 -4.73
C LEU A 36 -13.13 1.40 -3.59
N THR A 37 -13.13 2.44 -2.76
CA THR A 37 -14.15 2.75 -1.75
C THR A 37 -15.48 3.12 -2.43
N LEU A 38 -16.56 3.14 -1.65
CA LEU A 38 -17.90 3.46 -2.18
C LEU A 38 -17.95 4.85 -2.84
N GLU A 39 -17.36 5.85 -2.19
CA GLU A 39 -17.31 7.22 -2.69
C GLU A 39 -16.48 7.33 -3.98
N GLU A 40 -15.30 6.70 -4.02
CA GLU A 40 -14.47 6.67 -5.22
C GLU A 40 -15.18 5.97 -6.38
N ARG A 41 -15.95 4.89 -6.13
CA ARG A 41 -16.76 4.23 -7.17
C ARG A 41 -17.84 5.15 -7.70
N ARG A 42 -18.54 5.86 -6.82
CA ARG A 42 -19.55 6.85 -7.18
C ARG A 42 -18.95 7.95 -8.06
N GLU A 43 -17.78 8.47 -7.69
CA GLU A 43 -17.09 9.51 -8.46
C GLU A 43 -16.59 8.99 -9.82
N VAL A 44 -16.05 7.77 -9.88
CA VAL A 44 -15.72 7.09 -11.15
C VAL A 44 -16.95 6.99 -12.05
N GLY A 45 -18.10 6.55 -11.50
CA GLY A 45 -19.35 6.45 -12.22
C GLY A 45 -19.82 7.81 -12.76
N ASN A 46 -19.83 8.84 -11.91
CA ASN A 46 -20.18 10.19 -12.29
C ASN A 46 -19.28 10.73 -13.40
N LEU A 47 -17.95 10.59 -13.28
CA LEU A 47 -17.00 11.05 -14.28
C LEU A 47 -17.12 10.27 -15.59
N CYS A 48 -17.34 8.96 -15.52
CA CYS A 48 -17.51 8.12 -16.70
C CYS A 48 -18.77 8.51 -17.48
N LEU A 49 -19.87 8.81 -16.78
CA LEU A 49 -21.15 9.18 -17.39
C LEU A 49 -21.18 10.63 -17.89
N THR A 50 -20.53 11.57 -17.19
CA THR A 50 -20.61 13.01 -17.50
C THR A 50 -19.46 13.53 -18.37
N LYS A 51 -18.23 13.03 -18.15
CA LYS A 51 -17.00 13.52 -18.79
C LYS A 51 -16.32 12.46 -19.65
N GLY A 52 -16.84 11.23 -19.65
CA GLY A 52 -16.37 10.11 -20.46
C GLY A 52 -15.27 9.26 -19.82
N PHE A 53 -14.93 8.17 -20.50
CA PHE A 53 -14.00 7.14 -20.03
C PHE A 53 -12.60 7.67 -19.70
N GLU A 54 -12.03 8.58 -20.52
CA GLU A 54 -10.70 9.14 -20.29
C GLU A 54 -10.61 9.91 -18.95
N ALA A 55 -11.67 10.64 -18.58
CA ALA A 55 -11.73 11.39 -17.34
C ALA A 55 -11.81 10.45 -16.12
N ALA A 56 -12.63 9.40 -16.20
CA ALA A 56 -12.72 8.39 -15.16
C ALA A 56 -11.38 7.66 -14.96
N VAL A 57 -10.69 7.26 -16.04
CA VAL A 57 -9.34 6.67 -15.97
C VAL A 57 -8.33 7.65 -15.39
N GLY A 58 -8.45 8.94 -15.71
CA GLY A 58 -7.62 9.99 -15.13
C GLY A 58 -7.78 10.10 -13.61
N TYR A 59 -9.01 10.00 -13.11
CA TYR A 59 -9.33 9.97 -11.69
C TYR A 59 -8.80 8.71 -11.01
N ILE A 60 -9.00 7.52 -11.61
CA ILE A 60 -8.45 6.25 -11.07
C ILE A 60 -6.93 6.35 -10.90
N LYS A 61 -6.22 6.87 -11.90
CA LYS A 61 -4.76 7.09 -11.81
C LYS A 61 -4.39 8.11 -10.74
N HIS A 62 -5.25 9.10 -10.48
CA HIS A 62 -5.04 10.06 -9.40
C HIS A 62 -5.15 9.36 -8.05
N VAL A 63 -6.22 8.58 -7.82
CA VAL A 63 -6.42 7.78 -6.60
C VAL A 63 -5.32 6.73 -6.38
N GLU A 64 -4.86 6.04 -7.42
CA GLU A 64 -3.75 5.10 -7.25
C GLU A 64 -2.45 5.81 -6.83
N ARG A 65 -2.13 6.94 -7.46
CA ARG A 65 -0.96 7.76 -7.08
C ARG A 65 -1.12 8.38 -5.70
N ALA A 66 -2.34 8.74 -5.32
CA ALA A 66 -2.68 9.21 -3.99
C ALA A 66 -2.23 8.23 -2.92
N ARG A 67 -2.73 7.00 -3.08
CA ARG A 67 -2.53 5.90 -2.15
C ARG A 67 -1.07 5.50 -2.11
N GLU A 68 -0.38 5.52 -3.24
CA GLU A 68 1.07 5.27 -3.29
C GLU A 68 1.86 6.36 -2.54
N ARG A 69 1.47 7.64 -2.64
CA ARG A 69 2.11 8.73 -1.86
C ARG A 69 1.80 8.65 -0.36
N GLN A 70 0.61 8.18 -0.01
CA GLN A 70 0.15 7.99 1.37
C GLN A 70 0.62 6.66 1.96
N SER A 71 0.99 5.69 1.13
CA SER A 71 1.53 4.41 1.56
C SER A 71 2.95 4.61 2.05
N ARG A 72 3.19 4.25 3.31
CA ARG A 72 4.48 4.33 3.95
C ARG A 72 4.87 2.94 4.43
N LYS A 73 6.09 2.54 4.08
CA LYS A 73 6.65 1.28 4.53
C LYS A 73 6.86 1.35 6.03
N ILE A 74 6.37 0.35 6.75
CA ILE A 74 6.60 0.21 8.18
C ILE A 74 7.74 -0.77 8.41
N ILE A 75 8.56 -0.43 9.41
CA ILE A 75 9.61 -1.29 9.94
C ILE A 75 9.44 -1.46 11.44
N THR A 76 9.92 -2.58 11.94
CA THR A 76 10.21 -2.79 13.36
C THR A 76 11.67 -3.24 13.51
N TYR A 77 12.14 -3.26 14.75
CA TYR A 77 13.43 -3.79 15.11
C TYR A 77 13.25 -5.12 15.82
N ALA A 78 14.15 -6.05 15.53
CA ALA A 78 14.15 -7.38 16.10
C ALA A 78 15.56 -7.77 16.53
N PHE A 79 15.67 -8.82 17.32
CA PHE A 79 16.94 -9.43 17.71
C PHE A 79 16.95 -10.90 17.29
N LEU A 80 18.07 -11.36 16.75
CA LEU A 80 18.21 -12.78 16.40
C LEU A 80 18.16 -13.65 17.67
N SER A 81 17.67 -14.88 17.56
CA SER A 81 17.74 -15.87 18.64
C SER A 81 19.18 -16.36 18.84
N LYS A 82 19.55 -16.64 20.10
CA LYS A 82 20.82 -17.29 20.43
C LYS A 82 20.80 -18.78 20.12
N GLU A 83 19.67 -19.44 20.35
CA GLU A 83 19.52 -20.89 20.24
C GLU A 83 19.25 -21.33 18.80
N VAL A 84 18.34 -20.64 18.11
CA VAL A 84 17.85 -21.07 16.79
C VAL A 84 18.31 -20.10 15.71
N PRO A 85 19.18 -20.52 14.78
CA PRO A 85 19.61 -19.68 13.68
C PRO A 85 18.42 -19.32 12.77
N GLY A 86 18.38 -18.06 12.32
CA GLY A 86 17.33 -17.57 11.42
C GLY A 86 16.01 -17.18 12.09
N ARG A 87 15.84 -17.47 13.39
CA ARG A 87 14.71 -16.94 14.17
C ARG A 87 15.08 -15.58 14.78
N PHE A 88 14.08 -14.73 14.93
CA PHE A 88 14.21 -13.44 15.57
C PHE A 88 12.99 -13.12 16.41
N VAL A 89 13.21 -12.29 17.43
CA VAL A 89 12.22 -11.84 18.39
C VAL A 89 12.00 -10.34 18.18
N TYR A 90 10.74 -9.92 18.09
CA TYR A 90 10.35 -8.53 17.96
C TYR A 90 9.01 -8.28 18.64
N CYS A 91 8.69 -7.00 18.87
CA CYS A 91 7.41 -6.58 19.44
C CYS A 91 6.51 -6.04 18.31
N PRO A 92 5.42 -6.73 17.93
CA PRO A 92 4.54 -6.28 16.84
C PRO A 92 3.89 -4.92 17.07
N GLN A 93 3.69 -4.53 18.33
CA GLN A 93 3.07 -3.26 18.72
C GLN A 93 4.04 -2.06 18.58
N LEU A 94 5.34 -2.33 18.50
CA LEU A 94 6.39 -1.31 18.43
C LEU A 94 6.96 -1.24 17.02
N TYR A 95 6.52 -0.26 16.24
CA TYR A 95 6.96 -0.06 14.87
C TYR A 95 7.02 1.42 14.50
N CYS A 96 7.76 1.74 13.44
CA CYS A 96 7.85 3.08 12.87
C CYS A 96 7.79 3.03 11.35
N ARG A 97 7.60 4.20 10.74
CA ARG A 97 7.79 4.32 9.30
C ARG A 97 9.28 4.17 8.98
N ALA A 98 9.58 3.59 7.83
CA ALA A 98 10.94 3.46 7.34
C ALA A 98 11.61 4.83 7.12
N ASP A 99 10.82 5.83 6.75
CA ASP A 99 11.21 7.22 6.46
C ASP A 99 11.11 8.15 7.69
N ASP A 100 10.75 7.64 8.88
CA ASP A 100 10.78 8.43 10.11
C ASP A 100 12.22 8.92 10.40
N ALA A 101 12.29 10.06 11.09
CA ALA A 101 13.55 10.62 11.55
C ALA A 101 14.34 9.66 12.44
N ILE A 102 15.66 9.79 12.43
CA ILE A 102 16.59 8.84 13.07
C ILE A 102 16.33 8.70 14.58
N ASP A 103 16.01 9.81 15.25
CA ASP A 103 15.68 9.92 16.67
C ASP A 103 14.46 9.07 17.05
N LYS A 104 13.38 9.15 16.26
CA LYS A 104 12.16 8.38 16.48
C LYS A 104 12.40 6.89 16.30
N ARG A 105 13.14 6.51 15.26
CA ARG A 105 13.51 5.10 15.00
C ARG A 105 14.40 4.53 16.12
N LEU A 106 15.39 5.31 16.58
CA LEU A 106 16.25 4.93 17.70
C LEU A 106 15.47 4.82 19.01
N ARG A 107 14.48 5.68 19.24
CA ARG A 107 13.59 5.59 20.41
C ARG A 107 12.87 4.24 20.43
N ILE A 108 12.26 3.84 19.31
CA ILE A 108 11.58 2.54 19.21
C ILE A 108 12.53 1.38 19.42
N PHE A 109 13.72 1.42 18.80
CA PHE A 109 14.75 0.41 19.03
C PHE A 109 15.09 0.26 20.52
N LYS A 110 15.33 1.38 21.21
CA LYS A 110 15.62 1.39 22.66
C LYS A 110 14.44 0.87 23.49
N THR A 111 13.22 1.23 23.13
CA THR A 111 12.02 0.73 23.81
C THR A 111 11.87 -0.78 23.67
N ILE A 112 12.03 -1.32 22.45
CA ILE A 112 11.99 -2.77 22.22
C ILE A 112 13.08 -3.47 23.03
N ARG A 113 14.29 -2.92 23.02
CA ARG A 113 15.41 -3.45 23.80
C ARG A 113 15.10 -3.47 25.30
N SER A 114 14.57 -2.38 25.85
CA SER A 114 14.19 -2.27 27.27
C SER A 114 13.15 -3.31 27.66
N VAL A 115 12.10 -3.49 26.85
CA VAL A 115 11.04 -4.48 27.11
C VAL A 115 11.61 -5.90 27.14
N LEU A 116 12.53 -6.21 26.22
CA LEU A 116 13.18 -7.51 26.20
C LEU A 116 14.20 -7.66 27.34
N GLU A 117 14.86 -6.60 27.77
CA GLU A 117 15.80 -6.62 28.90
C GLU A 117 15.08 -6.96 30.22
N GLU A 118 13.82 -6.56 30.41
CA GLU A 118 13.01 -6.91 31.60
C GLU A 118 12.89 -8.42 31.82
N THR A 119 12.84 -9.21 30.75
CA THR A 119 12.79 -10.69 30.81
C THR A 119 14.14 -11.36 30.55
N ASN A 120 15.26 -10.61 30.62
CA ASN A 120 16.60 -11.08 30.22
C ASN A 120 16.65 -11.61 28.78
N GLY A 121 15.79 -11.08 27.90
CA GLY A 121 15.65 -11.47 26.51
C GLY A 121 14.86 -12.77 26.31
N ARG A 122 14.33 -13.39 27.37
CA ARG A 122 13.56 -14.64 27.28
C ARG A 122 12.14 -14.33 26.83
N VAL A 123 11.72 -15.01 25.78
CA VAL A 123 10.37 -14.91 25.24
C VAL A 123 9.79 -16.31 25.09
N VAL A 124 8.61 -16.51 25.68
CA VAL A 124 7.84 -17.75 25.53
C VAL A 124 7.25 -17.78 24.12
N ILE A 125 7.59 -18.81 23.36
CA ILE A 125 7.12 -19.01 21.98
C ILE A 125 5.96 -19.98 21.89
N SER A 126 5.93 -20.99 22.75
CA SER A 126 4.86 -21.97 22.80
C SER A 126 4.79 -22.58 24.20
N THR A 127 3.59 -22.97 24.58
CA THR A 127 3.33 -23.73 25.80
C THR A 127 2.80 -25.10 25.38
N GLU A 128 3.54 -26.14 25.68
CA GLU A 128 3.14 -27.53 25.48
C GLU A 128 2.55 -28.04 26.78
N CYS A 129 1.50 -28.84 26.72
CA CYS A 129 0.95 -29.51 27.89
C CYS A 129 0.37 -30.85 27.47
N GLU A 130 0.37 -31.79 28.41
CA GLU A 130 -0.36 -33.04 28.30
C GLU A 130 -1.79 -32.80 28.80
N LEU A 131 -2.75 -33.59 28.32
CA LEU A 131 -4.13 -33.53 28.81
C LEU A 131 -4.41 -34.81 29.58
N ASP A 132 -4.99 -34.69 30.77
CA ASP A 132 -5.50 -35.85 31.50
C ASP A 132 -6.76 -36.42 30.83
N GLY A 133 -7.29 -37.52 31.40
CA GLY A 133 -8.52 -38.16 30.92
C GLY A 133 -9.77 -37.28 31.01
N GLU A 134 -9.70 -36.14 31.70
CA GLU A 134 -10.76 -35.13 31.79
C GLU A 134 -10.44 -33.87 30.95
N TYR A 135 -9.45 -33.95 30.06
CA TYR A 135 -8.98 -32.84 29.21
C TYR A 135 -8.44 -31.63 30.00
N ARG A 136 -7.96 -31.83 31.23
CA ARG A 136 -7.28 -30.80 32.02
C ARG A 136 -5.79 -30.80 31.70
N PRO A 137 -5.17 -29.61 31.61
CA PRO A 137 -3.74 -29.51 31.32
C PRO A 137 -2.89 -30.03 32.48
N THR A 138 -2.06 -31.02 32.19
CA THR A 138 -1.03 -31.60 33.05
C THR A 138 0.34 -31.42 32.38
N ASN A 139 1.43 -31.42 33.15
CA ASN A 139 2.81 -31.31 32.63
C ASN A 139 3.04 -30.12 31.65
N VAL A 140 2.63 -28.92 32.04
CA VAL A 140 2.83 -27.70 31.23
C VAL A 140 4.33 -27.38 31.11
N LYS A 141 4.82 -27.28 29.88
CA LYS A 141 6.19 -26.90 29.52
C LYS A 141 6.16 -25.66 28.65
N GLU A 142 6.92 -24.65 29.03
CA GLU A 142 7.08 -23.44 28.24
C GLU A 142 8.37 -23.52 27.42
N ASN A 143 8.23 -23.49 26.09
CA ASN A 143 9.36 -23.35 25.21
C ASN A 143 9.71 -21.86 25.12
N THR A 144 10.93 -21.52 25.52
CA THR A 144 11.43 -20.15 25.50
C THR A 144 12.59 -20.00 24.52
N ILE A 145 12.72 -18.80 23.96
CA ILE A 145 13.83 -18.38 23.12
C ILE A 145 14.47 -17.15 23.73
N THR A 146 15.79 -17.05 23.67
CA THR A 146 16.54 -15.89 24.15
C THR A 146 16.96 -15.01 22.97
N ALA A 147 16.62 -13.73 23.07
CA ALA A 147 17.09 -12.70 22.14
C ALA A 147 18.59 -12.39 22.33
N ASP A 148 19.32 -12.27 21.23
CA ASP A 148 20.70 -11.79 21.18
C ASP A 148 20.73 -10.28 20.91
N PHE A 149 20.92 -9.50 21.99
CA PHE A 149 21.01 -8.04 21.92
C PHE A 149 22.18 -7.53 21.08
N SER A 150 23.20 -8.35 20.82
CA SER A 150 24.37 -8.01 20.01
C SER A 150 24.05 -8.00 18.52
N ARG A 151 22.94 -8.63 18.12
CA ARG A 151 22.59 -8.85 16.71
C ARG A 151 21.19 -8.29 16.38
N PRO A 152 21.03 -6.94 16.41
CA PRO A 152 19.79 -6.32 16.01
C PRO A 152 19.60 -6.38 14.49
N ILE A 153 18.35 -6.58 14.06
CA ILE A 153 17.95 -6.57 12.66
C ILE A 153 16.73 -5.67 12.46
N ARG A 154 16.55 -5.20 11.22
CA ARG A 154 15.37 -4.43 10.81
C ARG A 154 14.42 -5.35 10.05
N VAL A 155 13.17 -5.42 10.49
CA VAL A 155 12.15 -6.27 9.90
C VAL A 155 11.08 -5.41 9.21
N PRO A 156 10.80 -5.63 7.91
CA PRO A 156 9.70 -4.96 7.23
C PRO A 156 8.36 -5.55 7.68
N MET A 157 7.44 -4.70 8.11
CA MET A 157 6.10 -5.11 8.60
C MET A 157 4.99 -4.90 7.56
N GLY A 158 5.35 -4.43 6.36
CA GLY A 158 4.41 -4.12 5.29
C GLY A 158 4.26 -2.62 5.07
N GLU A 159 3.07 -2.21 4.64
CA GLU A 159 2.74 -0.84 4.27
C GLU A 159 1.52 -0.35 5.05
N GLN A 160 1.54 0.90 5.47
CA GLN A 160 0.41 1.58 6.10
C GLN A 160 0.06 2.84 5.32
N ILE A 161 -1.23 3.02 5.11
CA ILE A 161 -1.78 4.22 4.49
C ILE A 161 -1.86 5.30 5.57
N ILE A 162 -1.01 6.31 5.46
CA ILE A 162 -0.99 7.46 6.37
C ILE A 162 -1.45 8.68 5.59
N ARG A 163 -2.57 9.27 6.04
CA ARG A 163 -3.11 10.51 5.45
C ARG A 163 -2.41 11.70 6.09
N ASP A 164 -1.19 12.02 5.63
CA ASP A 164 -0.38 13.16 6.11
C ASP A 164 -1.01 14.55 5.80
N GLY A 165 -2.16 14.59 5.10
CA GLY A 165 -2.92 15.81 4.79
C GLY A 165 -4.05 15.56 3.78
N PRO A 166 -4.93 16.55 3.53
CA PRO A 166 -5.97 16.44 2.52
C PRO A 166 -5.35 16.35 1.13
N GLU A 167 -5.73 15.33 0.37
CA GLU A 167 -5.24 15.20 -1.00
C GLU A 167 -5.86 16.28 -1.89
N PRO A 168 -5.06 16.97 -2.76
CA PRO A 168 -5.61 17.92 -3.70
C PRO A 168 -6.67 17.25 -4.60
N PRO A 169 -7.85 17.87 -4.76
CA PRO A 169 -8.95 17.25 -5.49
C PRO A 169 -8.59 17.01 -6.95
N TYR A 170 -9.07 15.91 -7.51
CA TYR A 170 -8.89 15.62 -8.92
C TYR A 170 -9.53 16.70 -9.80
N ARG A 171 -8.73 17.30 -10.68
CA ARG A 171 -9.19 18.23 -11.70
C ARG A 171 -8.99 17.59 -13.07
N PRO A 172 -10.07 17.24 -13.79
CA PRO A 172 -9.96 16.70 -15.14
C PRO A 172 -9.19 17.67 -16.05
N TYR A 173 -8.23 17.14 -16.81
CA TYR A 173 -7.48 17.95 -17.76
C TYR A 173 -8.40 18.48 -18.85
N LYS A 174 -8.51 19.81 -18.98
CA LYS A 174 -9.17 20.42 -20.13
C LYS A 174 -8.22 20.35 -21.32
N LYS A 175 -8.60 19.66 -22.41
CA LYS A 175 -7.81 19.70 -23.66
C LYS A 175 -7.67 21.17 -24.07
N ALA A 176 -6.45 21.63 -24.28
CA ALA A 176 -6.20 22.97 -24.79
C ALA A 176 -7.02 23.17 -26.08
N PRO A 177 -7.63 24.35 -26.29
CA PRO A 177 -8.35 24.61 -27.53
C PRO A 177 -7.40 24.35 -28.70
N LYS A 178 -7.86 23.57 -29.69
CA LYS A 178 -7.08 23.32 -30.90
C LYS A 178 -6.75 24.69 -31.50
N LYS A 179 -5.47 25.07 -31.53
CA LYS A 179 -5.06 26.26 -32.27
C LYS A 179 -5.61 26.13 -33.69
N ALA A 180 -6.31 27.17 -34.15
CA ALA A 180 -6.83 27.22 -35.51
C ALA A 180 -5.68 26.91 -36.47
N ARG A 181 -5.90 26.00 -37.42
CA ARG A 181 -4.90 25.71 -38.46
C ARG A 181 -4.69 27.01 -39.24
N PRO A 182 -3.45 27.47 -39.47
CA PRO A 182 -3.23 28.63 -40.32
C PRO A 182 -3.81 28.35 -41.70
N HIS A 183 -4.57 29.32 -42.21
CA HIS A 183 -5.17 29.27 -43.54
C HIS A 183 -4.05 29.09 -44.56
N LYS A 184 -4.06 27.99 -45.34
CA LYS A 184 -3.12 27.84 -46.44
C LYS A 184 -3.40 28.96 -47.45
N HIS A 185 -2.40 29.79 -47.71
CA HIS A 185 -2.43 30.72 -48.83
C HIS A 185 -2.50 29.87 -50.11
N ARG A 186 -3.54 30.05 -50.92
CA ARG A 186 -3.58 29.43 -52.25
C ARG A 186 -2.66 30.27 -53.12
N ASP A 187 -1.55 29.68 -53.55
CA ASP A 187 -0.71 30.30 -54.58
C ASP A 187 -1.55 30.44 -55.85
N MET A 188 -1.84 31.68 -56.24
CA MET A 188 -2.41 31.96 -57.54
C MET A 188 -1.33 31.73 -58.60
N ALA A 189 -1.60 30.85 -59.55
CA ALA A 189 -0.73 30.66 -60.70
C ALA A 189 -0.64 31.97 -61.50
N PRO A 190 0.55 32.35 -62.01
CA PRO A 190 0.70 33.57 -62.79
C PRO A 190 -0.01 33.40 -64.14
N ILE A 191 -0.91 34.33 -64.42
CA ILE A 191 -1.57 34.46 -65.73
C ILE A 191 -0.49 34.93 -66.71
N ARG A 192 -0.28 34.16 -67.79
CA ARG A 192 0.45 34.59 -68.99
C ARG A 192 -0.55 34.87 -70.10
#